data_AF-A0A8T3M9S2-F1
#
_entry.id   AF-A0A8T3M9S2-F1
#
_cell.length_a   1.000
_cell.length_b   1.000
_cell.length_c   1.000
_cell.angle_alpha   90.00
_cell.angle_beta   90.00
_cell.angle_gamma   90.00
#
_symmetry.space_group_name_H-M   'P 1'
#
loop_
_entity.id
_entity.type
_entity.pdbx_description
1 polymer ?
#
loop_
_entity_poly.entity_id
_entity_poly.type
_entity_poly.pdbx_seq_one_letter_code
_entity_poly.pdbx_strand_id
1 'polypeptide(L)'
;MTTRESVVLGIDVGTTETKAGLVTLDGRLLALARAAHPLRPGPGQGVAEQDPEAWWSAVSRTTRELLDRSPGEVLAVALDGHGPTLTAIDAAGRPTRQAITWLDTRASAEQAELTEVSGLRGWALGVLPAALHVERHEPGVAAETRWYLNTWEFLAHRLTGIAATTLVPGQPAPASPAVLERGIPADRVPPAIAAGARLGAVTADAADATGLPVGTPVIAGMVDAFASFHGAGMLQPGDAMDAGGTAGGFGVYWDGPVDARGAFCTPSPLEGRWIVGGAMAATGKALDWFREDVLGCGQTIESLIGEAAAVPGTDGLVFLPYLAGERSPLWDPEARGAFVGLTMGHGRGHLVRAILEAAALAIRHVAEPILEAGVRVAAMRVCGGPARSETWNRIKADVTGFPVAVPHVLETAVLGSAIVAATGVGAHADLPSAIAAMTRIDRWLEPDRATGDRYDDLYARYAALHPAIAPILRGRIPEGIT
;
A
#
# COMPACT_ATOMS: atom_id res chain seq x y z
N MET A 1 23.49 -20.91 -29.47
CA MET A 1 22.58 -20.89 -28.30
C MET A 1 22.41 -19.44 -27.91
N THR A 2 21.23 -18.85 -28.14
CA THR A 2 20.88 -17.56 -27.55
C THR A 2 20.79 -17.76 -26.05
N THR A 3 21.73 -17.21 -25.29
CA THR A 3 21.69 -17.19 -23.83
C THR A 3 20.40 -16.50 -23.40
N ARG A 4 19.53 -17.20 -22.65
CA ARG A 4 18.33 -16.57 -22.08
C ARG A 4 18.79 -15.46 -21.14
N GLU A 5 18.15 -14.30 -21.22
CA GLU A 5 18.41 -13.20 -20.30
C GLU A 5 17.99 -13.63 -18.88
N SER A 6 18.87 -13.46 -17.90
CA SER A 6 18.57 -13.76 -16.50
C SER A 6 17.61 -12.71 -15.94
N VAL A 7 16.54 -13.17 -15.33
CA VAL A 7 15.46 -12.33 -14.82
C VAL A 7 15.04 -12.79 -13.42
N VAL A 8 14.35 -11.91 -12.72
CA VAL A 8 13.69 -12.18 -11.45
C VAL A 8 12.20 -11.90 -11.59
N LEU A 9 11.39 -12.65 -10.85
CA LEU A 9 9.94 -12.51 -10.84
C LEU A 9 9.52 -11.76 -9.57
N GLY A 10 8.97 -10.56 -9.76
CA GLY A 10 8.29 -9.82 -8.69
C GLY A 10 6.78 -10.00 -8.79
N ILE A 11 6.11 -10.26 -7.68
CA ILE A 11 4.65 -10.44 -7.63
C ILE A 11 4.07 -9.54 -6.53
N ASP A 12 3.15 -8.68 -6.90
CA ASP A 12 2.40 -7.79 -6.02
C ASP A 12 0.94 -8.28 -5.93
N VAL A 13 0.52 -8.66 -4.74
CA VAL A 13 -0.87 -9.03 -4.45
C VAL A 13 -1.57 -7.88 -3.72
N GLY A 14 -2.05 -6.93 -4.52
CA GLY A 14 -2.89 -5.83 -4.07
C GLY A 14 -4.33 -6.24 -3.78
N THR A 15 -5.12 -5.33 -3.22
CA THR A 15 -6.48 -5.63 -2.71
C THR A 15 -7.47 -6.12 -3.78
N THR A 16 -7.35 -5.71 -5.05
CA THR A 16 -8.34 -6.06 -6.11
C THR A 16 -7.72 -6.73 -7.33
N GLU A 17 -6.38 -6.75 -7.41
CA GLU A 17 -5.66 -7.38 -8.50
C GLU A 17 -4.31 -7.90 -8.02
N THR A 18 -3.85 -8.97 -8.66
CA THR A 18 -2.48 -9.43 -8.61
C THR A 18 -1.75 -8.95 -9.85
N LYS A 19 -0.55 -8.41 -9.67
CA LYS A 19 0.37 -8.03 -10.73
C LYS A 19 1.64 -8.86 -10.61
N ALA A 20 2.12 -9.41 -11.72
CA ALA A 20 3.41 -10.09 -11.76
C ALA A 20 4.26 -9.50 -12.88
N GLY A 21 5.57 -9.38 -12.65
CA GLY A 21 6.50 -8.83 -13.63
C GLY A 21 7.81 -9.59 -13.69
N LEU A 22 8.27 -9.85 -14.92
CA LEU A 22 9.63 -10.33 -15.19
C LEU A 22 10.55 -9.13 -15.34
N VAL A 23 11.55 -9.04 -14.48
CA VAL A 23 12.46 -7.89 -14.42
C VAL A 23 13.90 -8.38 -14.58
N THR A 24 14.68 -7.69 -15.39
CA THR A 24 16.11 -7.93 -15.55
C THR A 24 16.89 -7.44 -14.32
N LEU A 25 18.15 -7.86 -14.19
CA LEU A 25 19.00 -7.44 -13.08
C LEU A 25 19.41 -5.95 -13.12
N ASP A 26 19.17 -5.24 -14.22
CA ASP A 26 19.30 -3.78 -14.34
C ASP A 26 17.94 -3.03 -14.18
N GLY A 27 16.89 -3.75 -13.76
CA GLY A 27 15.59 -3.15 -13.40
C GLY A 27 14.63 -2.91 -14.57
N ARG A 28 14.93 -3.37 -15.78
CA ARG A 28 14.01 -3.26 -16.92
C ARG A 28 12.87 -4.28 -16.78
N LEU A 29 11.64 -3.78 -16.69
CA LEU A 29 10.43 -4.59 -16.72
C LEU A 29 10.19 -5.13 -18.14
N LEU A 30 10.43 -6.42 -18.36
CA LEU A 30 10.29 -7.07 -19.67
C LEU A 30 8.84 -7.35 -20.04
N ALA A 31 8.08 -7.81 -19.05
CA ALA A 31 6.70 -8.19 -19.21
C ALA A 31 5.96 -7.99 -17.90
N LEU A 32 4.68 -7.64 -18.01
CA LEU A 32 3.75 -7.48 -16.91
C LEU A 32 2.46 -8.25 -17.25
N ALA A 33 1.95 -8.99 -16.27
CA ALA A 33 0.65 -9.65 -16.33
C ALA A 33 -0.19 -9.21 -15.12
N ARG A 34 -1.51 -9.19 -15.30
CA ARG A 34 -2.47 -8.79 -14.26
C ARG A 34 -3.63 -9.75 -14.21
N ALA A 35 -4.10 -10.05 -13.01
CA ALA A 35 -5.33 -10.81 -12.82
C ALA A 35 -6.14 -10.19 -11.68
N ALA A 36 -7.38 -9.81 -12.00
CA ALA A 36 -8.32 -9.32 -11.00
C ALA A 36 -8.75 -10.47 -10.06
N HIS A 37 -8.98 -10.10 -8.80
CA HIS A 37 -9.62 -10.95 -7.80
C HIS A 37 -10.59 -10.09 -6.95
N PRO A 38 -11.77 -10.62 -6.60
CA PRO A 38 -12.80 -9.79 -5.96
C PRO A 38 -12.47 -9.53 -4.48
N LEU A 39 -12.69 -8.28 -4.05
CA LEU A 39 -12.96 -7.98 -2.65
C LEU A 39 -14.44 -8.31 -2.38
N ARG A 40 -14.73 -9.20 -1.44
CA ARG A 40 -16.11 -9.51 -1.05
C ARG A 40 -16.42 -8.80 0.26
N PRO A 41 -17.19 -7.70 0.25
CA PRO A 41 -17.73 -7.16 1.50
C PRO A 41 -18.60 -8.25 2.13
N GLY A 42 -18.32 -8.59 3.39
CA GLY A 42 -19.11 -9.60 4.08
C GLY A 42 -20.46 -9.03 4.55
N PRO A 43 -21.33 -9.86 5.14
CA PRO A 43 -22.72 -9.49 5.42
C PRO A 43 -22.91 -8.47 6.57
N GLY A 44 -21.85 -8.10 7.29
CA GLY A 44 -21.90 -7.20 8.46
C GLY A 44 -21.16 -5.87 8.26
N GLN A 45 -21.49 -4.88 9.09
CA GLN A 45 -20.72 -3.63 9.14
C GLN A 45 -19.29 -3.91 9.63
N GLY A 46 -18.28 -3.34 8.95
CA GLY A 46 -16.87 -3.53 9.30
C GLY A 46 -16.25 -4.86 8.85
N VAL A 47 -17.00 -5.69 8.12
CA VAL A 47 -16.58 -7.03 7.66
C VAL A 47 -16.05 -6.94 6.22
N ALA A 48 -14.75 -7.17 6.04
CA ALA A 48 -14.08 -7.13 4.74
C ALA A 48 -13.19 -8.36 4.54
N GLU A 49 -13.62 -9.26 3.66
CA GLU A 49 -13.01 -10.58 3.48
C GLU A 49 -12.63 -10.87 2.03
N GLN A 50 -11.66 -11.77 1.86
CA GLN A 50 -11.21 -12.24 0.54
C GLN A 50 -10.91 -13.72 0.55
N ASP A 51 -11.04 -14.34 -0.62
CA ASP A 51 -10.76 -15.75 -0.80
C ASP A 51 -9.27 -15.94 -1.09
N PRO A 52 -8.48 -16.59 -0.20
CA PRO A 52 -7.06 -16.79 -0.46
C PRO A 52 -6.79 -17.66 -1.69
N GLU A 53 -7.71 -18.55 -2.06
CA GLU A 53 -7.57 -19.35 -3.30
C GLU A 53 -7.73 -18.49 -4.55
N ALA A 54 -8.47 -17.37 -4.47
CA ALA A 54 -8.55 -16.42 -5.57
C ALA A 54 -7.20 -15.73 -5.82
N TRP A 55 -6.45 -15.40 -4.76
CA TRP A 55 -5.09 -14.89 -4.87
C TRP A 55 -4.15 -15.91 -5.49
N TRP A 56 -4.19 -17.16 -5.02
CA TRP A 56 -3.36 -18.23 -5.58
C TRP A 56 -3.65 -18.48 -7.07
N SER A 57 -4.93 -18.47 -7.45
CA SER A 57 -5.36 -18.58 -8.85
C SER A 57 -4.86 -17.39 -9.69
N ALA A 58 -4.90 -16.17 -9.15
CA ALA A 58 -4.37 -14.98 -9.81
C ALA A 58 -2.85 -15.03 -9.99
N VAL A 59 -2.09 -15.43 -8.96
CA VAL A 59 -0.63 -15.66 -9.02
C VAL A 59 -0.29 -16.73 -10.06
N SER A 60 -1.00 -17.85 -10.04
CA SER A 60 -0.77 -18.96 -10.98
C SER A 60 -1.01 -18.54 -12.43
N ARG A 61 -2.11 -17.82 -12.71
CA ARG A 61 -2.45 -17.34 -14.06
C ARG A 61 -1.43 -16.32 -14.57
N THR A 62 -1.13 -15.30 -13.77
CA THR A 62 -0.19 -14.23 -14.17
C THR A 62 1.21 -14.78 -14.40
N THR A 63 1.67 -15.69 -13.55
CA THR A 63 3.00 -16.30 -13.71
C THR A 63 3.09 -17.12 -14.99
N ARG A 64 2.11 -17.98 -15.28
CA ARG A 64 2.07 -18.73 -16.55
C ARG A 64 2.06 -17.83 -17.77
N GLU A 65 1.21 -16.82 -17.77
CA GLU A 65 1.11 -15.88 -18.88
C GLU A 65 2.47 -15.22 -19.17
N LEU A 66 3.22 -14.84 -18.14
CA LEU A 66 4.56 -14.26 -18.28
C LEU A 66 5.56 -15.25 -18.86
N LEU A 67 5.59 -16.48 -18.33
CA LEU A 67 6.52 -17.52 -18.74
C LEU A 67 6.27 -17.99 -20.18
N ASP A 68 5.01 -17.98 -20.63
CA ASP A 68 4.63 -18.28 -22.02
C ASP A 68 5.07 -17.16 -22.99
N ARG A 69 5.05 -15.89 -22.54
CA ARG A 69 5.36 -14.71 -23.37
C ARG A 69 6.85 -14.40 -23.48
N SER A 70 7.63 -14.65 -22.42
CA SER A 70 9.03 -14.22 -22.35
C SER A 70 9.89 -15.26 -21.61
N PRO A 71 10.59 -16.16 -22.31
CA PRO A 71 11.42 -17.18 -21.69
C PRO A 71 12.76 -16.59 -21.20
N GLY A 72 12.71 -15.79 -20.15
CA GLY A 72 13.89 -15.48 -19.33
C GLY A 72 14.25 -16.67 -18.44
N GLU A 73 15.50 -16.73 -18.01
CA GLU A 73 15.89 -17.65 -16.94
C GLU A 73 15.51 -17.01 -15.59
N VAL A 74 14.43 -17.49 -14.96
CA VAL A 74 13.97 -16.97 -13.68
C VAL A 74 14.90 -17.45 -12.57
N LEU A 75 15.71 -16.53 -12.03
CA LEU A 75 16.67 -16.83 -10.97
C LEU A 75 16.01 -16.95 -9.59
N ALA A 76 14.92 -16.22 -9.36
CA ALA A 76 14.17 -16.22 -8.12
C ALA A 76 12.80 -15.57 -8.28
N VAL A 77 11.94 -15.84 -7.29
CA VAL A 77 10.67 -15.15 -7.08
C VAL A 77 10.60 -14.57 -5.67
N ALA A 78 10.05 -13.36 -5.56
CA ALA A 78 9.60 -12.80 -4.29
C ALA A 78 8.19 -12.22 -4.48
N LEU A 79 7.42 -12.19 -3.39
CA LEU A 79 6.05 -11.73 -3.39
C LEU A 79 5.87 -10.67 -2.31
N ASP A 80 5.12 -9.65 -2.63
CA ASP A 80 4.53 -8.73 -1.67
C ASP A 80 3.01 -8.88 -1.68
N GLY A 81 2.35 -8.28 -0.69
CA GLY A 81 0.90 -8.20 -0.69
C GLY A 81 0.35 -7.24 0.34
N HIS A 82 -0.93 -6.93 0.21
CA HIS A 82 -1.63 -6.04 1.13
C HIS A 82 -1.67 -6.63 2.55
N GLY A 83 -1.57 -5.75 3.56
CA GLY A 83 -1.58 -6.17 4.95
C GLY A 83 -1.76 -5.02 5.95
N PRO A 84 -1.95 -5.36 7.24
CA PRO A 84 -1.98 -6.71 7.78
C PRO A 84 -3.29 -7.42 7.41
N THR A 85 -3.22 -8.65 6.91
CA THR A 85 -4.39 -9.43 6.47
C THR A 85 -4.22 -10.86 6.95
N LEU A 86 -5.15 -11.33 7.80
CA LEU A 86 -5.06 -12.67 8.38
C LEU A 86 -5.52 -13.72 7.38
N THR A 87 -4.61 -14.62 7.05
CA THR A 87 -4.86 -15.86 6.32
C THR A 87 -4.63 -17.04 7.27
N ALA A 88 -5.71 -17.68 7.69
CA ALA A 88 -5.67 -18.88 8.52
C ALA A 88 -5.64 -20.13 7.63
N ILE A 89 -4.66 -21.01 7.82
CA ILE A 89 -4.51 -22.25 7.06
C ILE A 89 -4.40 -23.48 7.95
N ASP A 90 -4.86 -24.62 7.44
CA ASP A 90 -4.70 -25.93 8.08
C ASP A 90 -3.28 -26.50 7.87
N ALA A 91 -3.03 -27.68 8.44
CA ALA A 91 -1.73 -28.36 8.32
C ALA A 91 -1.38 -28.80 6.88
N ALA A 92 -2.35 -28.84 5.97
CA ALA A 92 -2.16 -29.14 4.56
C ALA A 92 -2.00 -27.87 3.70
N GLY A 93 -1.99 -26.68 4.31
CA GLY A 93 -1.86 -25.41 3.60
C GLY A 93 -3.14 -24.88 2.99
N ARG A 94 -4.30 -25.44 3.33
CA ARG A 94 -5.60 -25.01 2.81
C ARG A 94 -6.21 -23.95 3.73
N PRO A 95 -6.82 -22.89 3.20
CA PRO A 95 -7.51 -21.90 4.02
C PRO A 95 -8.64 -22.53 4.86
N THR A 96 -8.68 -22.22 6.14
CA THR A 96 -9.76 -22.67 7.06
C THR A 96 -10.94 -21.70 7.07
N ARG A 97 -10.74 -20.49 6.54
CA ARG A 97 -11.77 -19.45 6.31
C ARG A 97 -11.31 -18.46 5.24
N GLN A 98 -12.22 -17.57 4.83
CA GLN A 98 -11.86 -16.38 4.04
C GLN A 98 -10.85 -15.53 4.82
N ALA A 99 -9.91 -14.85 4.18
CA ALA A 99 -8.99 -13.97 4.89
C ALA A 99 -9.71 -12.75 5.49
N ILE A 100 -9.36 -12.37 6.72
CA ILE A 100 -9.78 -11.08 7.32
C ILE A 100 -8.81 -10.01 6.81
N THR A 101 -9.30 -9.11 5.96
CA THR A 101 -8.45 -8.10 5.29
C THR A 101 -8.10 -6.94 6.21
N TRP A 102 -7.13 -6.13 5.78
CA TRP A 102 -6.71 -4.90 6.47
C TRP A 102 -7.79 -3.82 6.57
N LEU A 103 -8.86 -3.94 5.77
CA LEU A 103 -10.04 -3.05 5.82
C LEU A 103 -11.05 -3.45 6.89
N ASP A 104 -10.89 -4.64 7.47
CA ASP A 104 -11.80 -5.20 8.45
C ASP A 104 -11.57 -4.59 9.83
N THR A 105 -12.65 -4.25 10.54
CA THR A 105 -12.59 -3.62 11.86
C THR A 105 -13.14 -4.49 12.98
N ARG A 106 -13.53 -5.74 12.72
CA ARG A 106 -14.14 -6.63 13.73
C ARG A 106 -13.22 -6.94 14.90
N ALA A 107 -11.90 -6.92 14.66
CA ALA A 107 -10.87 -7.21 15.66
C ALA A 107 -10.38 -5.95 16.41
N SER A 108 -11.13 -4.85 16.39
CA SER A 108 -10.72 -3.58 17.02
C SER A 108 -10.54 -3.71 18.54
N ALA A 109 -11.38 -4.52 19.21
CA ALA A 109 -11.27 -4.76 20.65
C ALA A 109 -9.99 -5.54 20.99
N GLU A 110 -9.70 -6.60 20.24
CA GLU A 110 -8.47 -7.38 20.34
C GLU A 110 -7.24 -6.53 20.02
N GLN A 111 -7.32 -5.66 19.02
CA GLN A 111 -6.21 -4.76 18.68
C GLN A 111 -5.90 -3.79 19.84
N ALA A 112 -6.92 -3.21 20.48
CA ALA A 112 -6.74 -2.33 21.63
C ALA A 112 -6.11 -3.08 22.81
N GLU A 113 -6.58 -4.30 23.08
CA GLU A 113 -6.05 -5.19 24.12
C GLU A 113 -4.58 -5.56 23.89
N LEU A 114 -4.23 -5.98 22.68
CA LEU A 114 -2.85 -6.34 22.34
C LEU A 114 -1.93 -5.11 22.34
N THR A 115 -2.46 -3.95 21.97
CA THR A 115 -1.73 -2.67 22.06
C THR A 115 -1.37 -2.34 23.50
N GLU A 116 -2.31 -2.51 24.44
CA GLU A 116 -2.09 -2.23 25.86
C GLU A 116 -0.98 -3.11 26.45
N VAL A 117 -0.96 -4.39 26.09
CA VAL A 117 -0.01 -5.36 26.66
C VAL A 117 1.38 -5.28 26.02
N SER A 118 1.45 -5.01 24.72
CA SER A 118 2.73 -5.02 23.97
C SER A 118 3.36 -3.65 23.77
N GLY A 119 2.58 -2.58 23.86
CA GLY A 119 2.97 -1.23 23.42
C GLY A 119 3.03 -1.07 21.89
N LEU A 120 2.85 -2.14 21.12
CA LEU A 120 2.85 -2.11 19.65
C LEU A 120 1.50 -1.59 19.13
N ARG A 121 1.50 -0.93 17.97
CA ARG A 121 0.30 -0.33 17.38
C ARG A 121 0.18 -0.66 15.90
N GLY A 122 -1.06 -0.81 15.44
CA GLY A 122 -1.40 -0.96 14.02
C GLY A 122 -0.60 -2.08 13.34
N TRP A 123 0.13 -1.74 12.26
CA TRP A 123 0.97 -2.66 11.49
C TRP A 123 1.93 -3.49 12.35
N ALA A 124 2.46 -2.93 13.45
CA ALA A 124 3.42 -3.63 14.29
C ALA A 124 2.84 -4.85 15.02
N LEU A 125 1.51 -4.98 15.12
CA LEU A 125 0.83 -6.17 15.67
C LEU A 125 0.60 -7.26 14.62
N GLY A 126 0.85 -6.97 13.34
CA GLY A 126 0.62 -7.91 12.24
C GLY A 126 -0.80 -8.47 12.23
N VAL A 127 -0.92 -9.78 12.05
CA VAL A 127 -2.21 -10.48 11.97
C VAL A 127 -2.79 -10.88 13.33
N LEU A 128 -2.06 -10.64 14.43
CA LEU A 128 -2.41 -11.17 15.75
C LEU A 128 -3.75 -10.68 16.31
N PRO A 129 -4.20 -9.42 16.10
CA PRO A 129 -5.53 -9.00 16.52
C PRO A 129 -6.65 -9.85 15.88
N ALA A 130 -6.56 -10.06 14.58
CA ALA A 130 -7.53 -10.88 13.85
C ALA A 130 -7.40 -12.37 14.23
N ALA A 131 -6.19 -12.86 14.50
CA ALA A 131 -5.99 -14.22 15.00
C ALA A 131 -6.67 -14.42 16.36
N LEU A 132 -6.49 -13.50 17.30
CA LEU A 132 -7.16 -13.54 18.61
C LEU A 132 -8.69 -13.47 18.47
N HIS A 133 -9.19 -12.71 17.50
CA HIS A 133 -10.61 -12.67 17.20
C HIS A 133 -11.13 -14.05 16.76
N VAL A 134 -10.41 -14.74 15.87
CA VAL A 134 -10.73 -16.11 15.43
C VAL A 134 -10.71 -17.09 16.60
N GLU A 135 -9.69 -17.02 17.47
CA GLU A 135 -9.58 -17.89 18.66
C GLU A 135 -10.79 -17.75 19.61
N ARG A 136 -11.33 -16.54 19.75
CA ARG A 136 -12.43 -16.24 20.67
C ARG A 136 -13.81 -16.48 20.08
N HIS A 137 -14.00 -16.16 18.80
CA HIS A 137 -15.32 -16.07 18.19
C HIS A 137 -15.59 -17.18 17.16
N GLU A 138 -14.55 -17.85 16.66
CA GLU A 138 -14.64 -18.89 15.64
C GLU A 138 -13.88 -20.16 16.07
N PRO A 139 -14.20 -20.79 17.23
CA PRO A 139 -13.40 -21.88 17.80
C PRO A 139 -13.31 -23.12 16.90
N GLY A 140 -14.31 -23.36 16.04
CA GLY A 140 -14.25 -24.42 15.03
C GLY A 140 -13.16 -24.17 13.98
N VAL A 141 -13.07 -22.94 13.47
CA VAL A 141 -12.00 -22.53 12.53
C VAL A 141 -10.65 -22.54 13.24
N ALA A 142 -10.59 -22.02 14.47
CA ALA A 142 -9.37 -22.04 15.26
C ALA A 142 -8.85 -23.48 15.43
N ALA A 143 -9.72 -24.43 15.77
CA ALA A 143 -9.35 -25.84 15.93
C ALA A 143 -8.74 -26.49 14.67
N GLU A 144 -9.20 -26.09 13.48
CA GLU A 144 -8.65 -26.57 12.19
C GLU A 144 -7.37 -25.83 11.77
N THR A 145 -7.10 -24.66 12.36
CA THR A 145 -6.00 -23.79 11.95
C THR A 145 -4.67 -24.24 12.52
N ARG A 146 -3.68 -24.37 11.63
CA ARG A 146 -2.28 -24.62 11.95
C ARG A 146 -1.43 -23.36 11.88
N TRP A 147 -1.66 -22.45 10.95
CA TRP A 147 -0.86 -21.22 10.84
C TRP A 147 -1.71 -19.99 10.58
N TYR A 148 -1.35 -18.89 11.25
CA TYR A 148 -1.81 -17.55 10.95
C TYR A 148 -0.73 -16.80 10.15
N LEU A 149 -1.04 -16.48 8.90
CA LEU A 149 -0.12 -15.88 7.93
C LEU A 149 -0.68 -14.57 7.37
N ASN A 150 0.21 -13.68 6.91
CA ASN A 150 -0.16 -12.60 6.00
C ASN A 150 -0.39 -13.11 4.56
N THR A 151 -0.91 -12.23 3.70
CA THR A 151 -1.17 -12.48 2.27
C THR A 151 0.05 -13.05 1.52
N TRP A 152 1.20 -12.37 1.57
CA TRP A 152 2.42 -12.84 0.88
C TRP A 152 3.03 -14.08 1.55
N GLU A 153 2.86 -14.25 2.85
CA GLU A 153 3.36 -15.41 3.60
C GLU A 153 2.57 -16.68 3.24
N PHE A 154 1.24 -16.56 3.08
CA PHE A 154 0.41 -17.65 2.55
C PHE A 154 0.84 -18.05 1.14
N LEU A 155 1.07 -17.08 0.25
CA LEU A 155 1.47 -17.38 -1.13
C LEU A 155 2.89 -17.96 -1.19
N ALA A 156 3.81 -17.48 -0.36
CA ALA A 156 5.14 -18.06 -0.20
C ALA A 156 5.06 -19.49 0.35
N HIS A 157 4.13 -19.77 1.29
CA HIS A 157 3.82 -21.12 1.75
C HIS A 157 3.27 -21.99 0.61
N ARG A 158 2.38 -21.48 -0.24
CA ARG A 158 1.87 -22.23 -1.41
C ARG A 158 2.97 -22.59 -2.41
N LEU A 159 4.01 -21.75 -2.52
CA LEU A 159 5.17 -22.03 -3.38
C LEU A 159 6.15 -23.03 -2.75
N THR A 160 6.34 -23.00 -1.43
CA THR A 160 7.47 -23.67 -0.75
C THR A 160 7.09 -24.79 0.21
N GLY A 161 5.85 -24.81 0.69
CA GLY A 161 5.40 -25.61 1.83
C GLY A 161 5.93 -25.14 3.20
N ILE A 162 6.58 -23.97 3.27
CA ILE A 162 7.21 -23.46 4.49
C ILE A 162 6.40 -22.27 5.01
N ALA A 163 5.94 -22.35 6.26
CA ALA A 163 5.27 -21.26 6.94
C ALA A 163 6.29 -20.42 7.71
N ALA A 164 6.30 -19.11 7.48
CA ALA A 164 7.16 -18.18 8.21
C ALA A 164 6.51 -16.79 8.31
N THR A 165 6.69 -16.12 9.45
CA THR A 165 6.38 -14.70 9.59
C THR A 165 7.56 -13.88 9.13
N THR A 166 7.34 -12.95 8.21
CA THR A 166 8.42 -12.14 7.65
C THR A 166 8.56 -10.83 8.41
N LEU A 167 9.78 -10.51 8.84
CA LEU A 167 10.11 -9.29 9.59
C LEU A 167 11.14 -8.45 8.83
N VAL A 168 10.90 -7.13 8.78
CA VAL A 168 11.89 -6.19 8.26
C VAL A 168 12.93 -5.79 9.33
N PRO A 169 14.09 -5.22 8.95
CA PRO A 169 15.09 -4.77 9.92
C PRO A 169 14.50 -3.87 11.01
N GLY A 170 14.80 -4.20 12.27
CA GLY A 170 14.33 -3.44 13.44
C GLY A 170 12.84 -3.61 13.78
N GLN A 171 12.06 -4.37 13.02
CA GLN A 171 10.67 -4.65 13.37
C GLN A 171 10.61 -5.57 14.61
N PRO A 172 9.87 -5.20 15.67
CA PRO A 172 9.69 -6.07 16.82
C PRO A 172 8.87 -7.30 16.44
N ALA A 173 9.22 -8.45 16.99
CA ALA A 173 8.41 -9.67 16.85
C ALA A 173 7.07 -9.46 17.58
N PRO A 174 5.92 -9.53 16.89
CA PRO A 174 4.64 -9.18 17.49
C PRO A 174 4.15 -10.22 18.51
N ALA A 175 4.57 -11.48 18.35
CA ALA A 175 4.18 -12.61 19.17
C ALA A 175 5.04 -12.74 20.44
N SER A 176 5.02 -11.72 21.31
CA SER A 176 5.66 -11.81 22.63
C SER A 176 4.89 -12.78 23.55
N PRO A 177 5.52 -13.34 24.61
CA PRO A 177 4.82 -14.20 25.57
C PRO A 177 3.54 -13.55 26.13
N ALA A 178 3.61 -12.25 26.47
CA ALA A 178 2.47 -11.51 27.00
C ALA A 178 1.32 -11.36 25.99
N VAL A 179 1.62 -11.28 24.69
CA VAL A 179 0.61 -11.28 23.61
C VAL A 179 0.00 -12.66 23.42
N LEU A 180 0.82 -13.71 23.40
CA LEU A 180 0.35 -15.09 23.20
C LEU A 180 -0.52 -15.57 24.37
N GLU A 181 -0.19 -15.18 25.60
CA GLU A 181 -0.96 -15.47 26.81
C GLU A 181 -2.39 -14.90 26.81
N ARG A 182 -2.73 -13.97 25.88
CA ARG A 182 -4.11 -13.47 25.69
C ARG A 182 -5.05 -14.48 25.04
N GLY A 183 -4.52 -15.62 24.60
CA GLY A 183 -5.28 -16.73 24.02
C GLY A 183 -4.90 -17.06 22.58
N ILE A 184 -3.69 -16.73 22.13
CA ILE A 184 -3.17 -17.14 20.81
C ILE A 184 -2.17 -18.28 21.01
N PRO A 185 -2.47 -19.52 20.56
CA PRO A 185 -1.53 -20.63 20.68
C PRO A 185 -0.23 -20.36 19.93
N ALA A 186 0.90 -20.53 20.62
CA ALA A 186 2.23 -20.28 20.06
C ALA A 186 2.54 -21.16 18.84
N ASP A 187 1.97 -22.37 18.79
CA ASP A 187 2.15 -23.32 17.68
C ASP A 187 1.30 -23.00 16.45
N ARG A 188 0.45 -21.96 16.51
CA ARG A 188 -0.28 -21.37 15.37
C ARG A 188 0.40 -20.13 14.81
N VAL A 189 1.44 -19.63 15.46
CA VAL A 189 2.28 -18.54 14.95
C VAL A 189 3.55 -19.13 14.34
N PRO A 190 3.82 -18.92 13.04
CA PRO A 190 4.97 -19.51 12.39
C PRO A 190 6.29 -18.86 12.83
N PRO A 191 7.43 -19.56 12.67
CA PRO A 191 8.74 -19.00 12.97
C PRO A 191 9.02 -17.73 12.16
N ALA A 192 9.78 -16.79 12.74
CA ALA A 192 10.16 -15.58 12.05
C ALA A 192 11.33 -15.79 11.07
N ILE A 193 11.30 -15.09 9.94
CA ILE A 193 12.38 -14.99 8.96
C ILE A 193 12.59 -13.51 8.57
N ALA A 194 13.82 -13.14 8.25
CA ALA A 194 14.11 -11.80 7.74
C ALA A 194 13.56 -11.64 6.31
N ALA A 195 12.92 -10.50 6.03
CA ALA A 195 12.55 -10.11 4.67
C ALA A 195 13.81 -10.09 3.78
N GLY A 196 13.72 -10.62 2.57
CA GLY A 196 14.86 -10.78 1.66
C GLY A 196 15.74 -12.01 1.91
N ALA A 197 15.52 -12.79 2.96
CA ALA A 197 16.18 -14.07 3.13
C ALA A 197 15.54 -15.17 2.26
N ARG A 198 16.34 -16.18 1.87
CA ARG A 198 15.82 -17.35 1.15
C ARG A 198 14.91 -18.18 2.06
N LEU A 199 13.61 -18.20 1.77
CA LEU A 199 12.62 -19.00 2.50
C LEU A 199 12.70 -20.47 2.10
N GLY A 200 12.79 -20.74 0.80
CA GLY A 200 12.74 -22.09 0.26
C GLY A 200 12.90 -22.11 -1.25
N ALA A 201 12.24 -23.07 -1.87
CA ALA A 201 12.21 -23.21 -3.33
C ALA A 201 10.84 -23.70 -3.80
N VAL A 202 10.51 -23.41 -5.04
CA VAL A 202 9.28 -23.86 -5.71
C VAL A 202 9.19 -25.40 -5.66
N THR A 203 8.10 -25.90 -5.09
CA THR A 203 7.77 -27.34 -5.02
C THR A 203 7.24 -27.88 -6.35
N ALA A 204 7.08 -29.20 -6.46
CA ALA A 204 6.47 -29.83 -7.64
C ALA A 204 5.04 -29.33 -7.89
N ASP A 205 4.18 -29.34 -6.86
CA ASP A 205 2.81 -28.87 -6.98
C ASP A 205 2.72 -27.37 -7.36
N ALA A 206 3.63 -26.56 -6.81
CA ALA A 206 3.71 -25.14 -7.13
C ALA A 206 4.20 -24.91 -8.57
N ALA A 207 5.18 -25.68 -9.03
CA ALA A 207 5.65 -25.66 -10.42
C ALA A 207 4.51 -26.05 -11.38
N ASP A 208 3.79 -27.12 -11.05
CA ASP A 208 2.65 -27.59 -11.82
C ASP A 208 1.54 -26.56 -11.88
N ALA A 209 1.36 -25.70 -10.87
CA ALA A 209 0.34 -24.65 -10.84
C ALA A 209 0.76 -23.35 -11.53
N THR A 210 2.03 -22.95 -11.41
CA THR A 210 2.53 -21.61 -11.82
C THR A 210 3.35 -21.63 -13.11
N GLY A 211 3.86 -22.80 -13.52
CA GLY A 211 4.82 -22.94 -14.61
C GLY A 211 6.27 -22.63 -14.22
N LEU A 212 6.53 -22.20 -12.98
CA LEU A 212 7.90 -21.98 -12.51
C LEU A 212 8.68 -23.30 -12.42
N PRO A 213 9.98 -23.33 -12.74
CA PRO A 213 10.78 -24.53 -12.55
C PRO A 213 10.84 -24.96 -11.08
N VAL A 214 10.72 -26.27 -10.82
CA VAL A 214 11.00 -26.85 -9.50
C VAL A 214 12.40 -26.45 -9.05
N GLY A 215 12.53 -26.05 -7.79
CA GLY A 215 13.81 -25.61 -7.24
C GLY A 215 14.12 -24.13 -7.41
N THR A 216 13.30 -23.37 -8.17
CA THR A 216 13.43 -21.90 -8.25
C THR A 216 13.40 -21.30 -6.84
N PRO A 217 14.43 -20.55 -6.40
CA PRO A 217 14.46 -19.92 -5.10
C PRO A 217 13.26 -19.01 -4.85
N VAL A 218 12.67 -19.13 -3.65
CA VAL A 218 11.62 -18.24 -3.16
C VAL A 218 12.21 -17.41 -2.02
N ILE A 219 12.19 -16.10 -2.18
CA ILE A 219 12.71 -15.14 -1.21
C ILE A 219 11.56 -14.60 -0.35
N ALA A 220 11.80 -14.49 0.96
CA ALA A 220 10.82 -14.00 1.91
C ALA A 220 10.44 -12.55 1.58
N GLY A 221 9.13 -12.34 1.42
CA GLY A 221 8.52 -11.11 0.94
C GLY A 221 8.37 -10.02 1.98
N MET A 222 7.46 -9.08 1.73
CA MET A 222 7.08 -8.04 2.69
C MET A 222 5.70 -7.48 2.32
N VAL A 223 5.21 -6.53 3.12
CA VAL A 223 4.00 -5.79 2.76
C VAL A 223 4.23 -4.92 1.52
N ASP A 224 3.19 -4.78 0.69
CA ASP A 224 3.18 -4.04 -0.57
C ASP A 224 3.77 -2.62 -0.49
N ALA A 225 3.48 -1.88 0.59
CA ALA A 225 4.01 -0.55 0.84
C ALA A 225 5.55 -0.55 0.95
N PHE A 226 6.12 -1.56 1.60
CA PHE A 226 7.57 -1.67 1.78
C PHE A 226 8.27 -2.06 0.48
N ALA A 227 7.70 -3.01 -0.27
CA ALA A 227 8.17 -3.32 -1.62
C ALA A 227 8.11 -2.08 -2.52
N SER A 228 7.03 -1.30 -2.42
CA SER A 228 6.87 -0.06 -3.17
C SER A 228 7.98 0.96 -2.89
N PHE A 229 8.44 1.10 -1.65
CA PHE A 229 9.58 1.98 -1.33
C PHE A 229 10.88 1.54 -2.01
N HIS A 230 11.15 0.23 -2.07
CA HIS A 230 12.30 -0.31 -2.78
C HIS A 230 12.21 -0.06 -4.29
N GLY A 231 11.08 -0.37 -4.92
CA GLY A 231 10.91 -0.16 -6.36
C GLY A 231 10.82 1.32 -6.76
N ALA A 232 10.45 2.22 -5.83
CA ALA A 232 10.51 3.65 -6.03
C ALA A 232 11.93 4.23 -5.94
N GLY A 233 12.92 3.42 -5.55
CA GLY A 233 14.32 3.85 -5.46
C GLY A 233 14.65 4.63 -4.19
N MET A 234 13.88 4.46 -3.11
CA MET A 234 14.13 5.19 -1.86
C MET A 234 15.34 4.61 -1.13
N LEU A 235 16.32 5.45 -0.83
CA LEU A 235 17.58 5.08 -0.18
C LEU A 235 18.03 6.10 0.87
N GLN A 236 17.77 7.38 0.59
CA GLN A 236 18.31 8.50 1.35
C GLN A 236 17.27 9.09 2.30
N PRO A 237 17.70 9.68 3.42
CA PRO A 237 16.82 10.52 4.24
C PRO A 237 16.23 11.64 3.39
N GLY A 238 14.93 11.84 3.54
CA GLY A 238 14.14 12.78 2.75
C GLY A 238 13.66 12.25 1.41
N ASP A 239 13.97 11.00 1.07
CA ASP A 239 13.22 10.32 0.02
C ASP A 239 11.78 10.13 0.50
N ALA A 240 10.83 10.69 -0.24
CA ALA A 240 9.40 10.55 0.06
C ALA A 240 8.67 9.82 -1.06
N MET A 241 7.51 9.26 -0.74
CA MET A 241 6.66 8.56 -1.70
C MET A 241 5.18 8.86 -1.45
N ASP A 242 4.48 9.13 -2.55
CA ASP A 242 3.03 9.00 -2.66
C ASP A 242 2.73 7.61 -3.20
N ALA A 243 2.26 6.72 -2.33
CA ALA A 243 2.03 5.31 -2.63
C ALA A 243 0.89 5.06 -3.64
N GLY A 244 0.11 6.09 -4.01
CA GLY A 244 -0.93 6.01 -5.04
C GLY A 244 -1.96 4.88 -4.84
N GLY A 245 -2.90 4.72 -5.79
CA GLY A 245 -3.84 3.59 -5.79
C GLY A 245 -5.07 3.74 -4.88
N THR A 246 -5.61 2.60 -4.42
CA THR A 246 -6.94 2.52 -3.76
C THR A 246 -7.00 3.24 -2.41
N ALA A 247 -5.94 3.15 -1.61
CA ALA A 247 -5.77 3.90 -0.37
C ALA A 247 -4.46 4.66 -0.50
N GLY A 248 -4.53 6.00 -0.43
CA GLY A 248 -3.34 6.83 -0.57
C GLY A 248 -2.44 6.73 0.67
N GLY A 249 -1.18 7.14 0.53
CA GLY A 249 -0.27 7.25 1.65
C GLY A 249 0.90 8.15 1.30
N PHE A 250 1.39 8.88 2.29
CA PHE A 250 2.62 9.66 2.20
C PHE A 250 3.62 9.10 3.20
N GLY A 251 4.82 8.77 2.76
CA GLY A 251 5.88 8.27 3.64
C GLY A 251 7.23 8.84 3.26
N VAL A 252 8.05 9.18 4.25
CA VAL A 252 9.39 9.75 4.09
C VAL A 252 10.40 8.87 4.82
N TYR A 253 11.51 8.55 4.17
CA TYR A 253 12.66 7.92 4.81
C TYR A 253 13.41 8.92 5.68
N TRP A 254 13.78 8.49 6.88
CA TRP A 254 14.55 9.29 7.81
C TRP A 254 15.57 8.44 8.58
N ASP A 255 16.53 9.09 9.24
CA ASP A 255 17.63 8.41 9.95
C ASP A 255 17.24 7.86 11.33
N GLY A 256 16.06 8.23 11.84
CA GLY A 256 15.64 7.88 13.18
C GLY A 256 14.14 8.01 13.37
N PRO A 257 13.63 7.51 14.52
CA PRO A 257 12.24 7.68 14.86
C PRO A 257 11.89 9.15 15.05
N VAL A 258 10.73 9.56 14.56
CA VAL A 258 10.20 10.92 14.70
C VAL A 258 8.78 10.82 15.24
N ASP A 259 8.50 11.54 16.31
CA ASP A 259 7.14 11.74 16.81
C ASP A 259 6.55 13.00 16.15
N ALA A 260 5.66 12.80 15.19
CA ALA A 260 4.98 13.89 14.49
C ALA A 260 3.46 13.71 14.61
N ARG A 261 2.76 14.79 14.95
CA ARG A 261 1.32 14.75 15.23
C ARG A 261 0.55 14.15 14.06
N GLY A 262 -0.21 13.08 14.33
CA GLY A 262 -1.07 12.43 13.35
C GLY A 262 -0.34 11.53 12.34
N ALA A 263 0.99 11.47 12.40
CA ALA A 263 1.81 10.57 11.60
C ALA A 263 2.09 9.25 12.34
N PHE A 264 2.35 8.19 11.57
CA PHE A 264 2.99 7.00 12.10
C PHE A 264 4.50 7.07 11.88
N CYS A 265 5.23 6.39 12.76
CA CYS A 265 6.67 6.16 12.59
C CYS A 265 6.99 4.69 12.81
N THR A 266 7.70 4.07 11.87
CA THR A 266 8.02 2.64 11.90
C THR A 266 9.39 2.35 11.28
N PRO A 267 10.10 1.29 11.69
CA PRO A 267 11.30 0.84 10.99
C PRO A 267 11.04 0.61 9.49
N SER A 268 12.01 1.02 8.67
CA SER A 268 11.97 0.85 7.22
C SER A 268 12.38 -0.58 6.81
N PRO A 269 11.94 -1.09 5.65
CA PRO A 269 12.55 -2.28 5.05
C PRO A 269 14.02 -2.10 4.67
N LEU A 270 14.53 -0.86 4.66
CA LEU A 270 15.96 -0.57 4.52
C LEU A 270 16.61 -0.38 5.91
N GLU A 271 17.63 -1.17 6.20
CA GLU A 271 18.34 -1.11 7.48
C GLU A 271 18.86 0.31 7.80
N GLY A 272 18.71 0.73 9.06
CA GLY A 272 19.12 2.05 9.53
C GLY A 272 18.20 3.21 9.09
N ARG A 273 17.08 2.92 8.41
CA ARG A 273 16.06 3.92 8.07
C ARG A 273 14.77 3.72 8.84
N TRP A 274 14.03 4.81 8.95
CA TRP A 274 12.67 4.86 9.47
C TRP A 274 11.74 5.45 8.42
N ILE A 275 10.48 5.06 8.46
CA ILE A 275 9.42 5.69 7.69
C ILE A 275 8.65 6.58 8.65
N VAL A 276 8.50 7.85 8.27
CA VAL A 276 7.61 8.81 8.92
C VAL A 276 6.54 9.19 7.90
N GLY A 277 5.27 8.99 8.23
CA GLY A 277 4.22 9.13 7.23
C GLY A 277 2.81 9.10 7.74
N GLY A 278 1.86 9.13 6.82
CA GLY A 278 0.44 9.04 7.09
C GLY A 278 -0.27 8.24 6.03
N ALA A 279 -1.14 7.34 6.48
CA ALA A 279 -1.99 6.56 5.60
C ALA A 279 -3.31 7.33 5.43
N MET A 280 -3.79 7.47 4.19
CA MET A 280 -5.01 8.20 3.85
C MET A 280 -6.09 7.22 3.37
N ALA A 281 -7.35 7.42 3.74
CA ALA A 281 -8.39 6.39 3.57
C ALA A 281 -8.89 6.26 2.12
N ALA A 282 -9.23 7.38 1.46
CA ALA A 282 -9.96 7.36 0.19
C ALA A 282 -9.39 8.29 -0.90
N THR A 283 -8.23 8.91 -0.66
CA THR A 283 -7.67 9.95 -1.54
C THR A 283 -7.52 9.52 -3.00
N GLY A 284 -7.04 8.30 -3.25
CA GLY A 284 -6.88 7.80 -4.63
C GLY A 284 -8.16 7.21 -5.23
N LYS A 285 -9.13 6.80 -4.41
CA LYS A 285 -10.45 6.28 -4.84
C LYS A 285 -11.47 7.37 -5.14
N ALA A 286 -11.27 8.59 -4.66
CA ALA A 286 -12.23 9.67 -4.84
C ALA A 286 -12.55 9.96 -6.32
N LEU A 287 -11.56 9.85 -7.21
CA LEU A 287 -11.79 10.03 -8.64
C LEU A 287 -12.54 8.86 -9.28
N ASP A 288 -12.25 7.63 -8.84
CA ASP A 288 -12.97 6.43 -9.29
C ASP A 288 -14.43 6.48 -8.83
N TRP A 289 -14.69 6.84 -7.57
CA TRP A 289 -16.03 7.08 -7.03
C TRP A 289 -16.78 8.14 -7.84
N PHE A 290 -16.14 9.29 -8.11
CA PHE A 290 -16.78 10.35 -8.88
C PHE A 290 -17.11 9.91 -10.31
N ARG A 291 -16.20 9.16 -10.95
CA ARG A 291 -16.44 8.58 -12.27
C ARG A 291 -17.60 7.59 -12.24
N GLU A 292 -17.54 6.59 -11.37
CA GLU A 292 -18.45 5.44 -11.40
C GLU A 292 -19.82 5.77 -10.81
N ASP A 293 -19.85 6.38 -9.63
CA ASP A 293 -21.07 6.53 -8.84
C ASP A 293 -21.77 7.88 -9.07
N VAL A 294 -21.02 8.94 -9.41
CA VAL A 294 -21.59 10.28 -9.62
C VAL A 294 -21.89 10.55 -11.10
N LEU A 295 -20.94 10.25 -12.00
CA LEU A 295 -21.10 10.49 -13.43
C LEU A 295 -21.74 9.31 -14.17
N GLY A 296 -21.51 8.09 -13.70
CA GLY A 296 -21.92 6.86 -14.37
C GLY A 296 -20.93 6.38 -15.44
N CYS A 297 -21.34 5.41 -16.25
CA CYS A 297 -20.49 4.79 -17.26
C CYS A 297 -20.27 5.66 -18.53
N GLY A 298 -19.09 5.55 -19.13
CA GLY A 298 -18.75 6.16 -20.43
C GLY A 298 -17.49 7.03 -20.45
N GLN A 299 -16.96 7.40 -19.30
CA GLN A 299 -15.86 8.34 -19.14
C GLN A 299 -14.62 7.60 -18.68
N THR A 300 -13.49 7.91 -19.31
CA THR A 300 -12.18 7.42 -18.86
C THR A 300 -11.59 8.39 -17.84
N ILE A 301 -10.76 7.87 -16.93
CA ILE A 301 -10.01 8.71 -15.98
C ILE A 301 -9.15 9.73 -16.73
N GLU A 302 -8.56 9.32 -17.86
CA GLU A 302 -7.79 10.19 -18.73
C GLU A 302 -8.63 11.36 -19.28
N SER A 303 -9.85 11.09 -19.74
CA SER A 303 -10.77 12.15 -20.23
C SER A 303 -11.11 13.14 -19.12
N LEU A 304 -11.40 12.66 -17.91
CA LEU A 304 -11.74 13.52 -16.77
C LEU A 304 -10.55 14.39 -16.35
N ILE A 305 -9.34 13.82 -16.31
CA ILE A 305 -8.12 14.57 -16.03
C ILE A 305 -7.86 15.61 -17.14
N GLY A 306 -8.15 15.29 -18.40
CA GLY A 306 -8.07 16.25 -19.52
C GLY A 306 -8.98 17.45 -19.32
N GLU A 307 -10.21 17.25 -18.83
CA GLU A 307 -11.12 18.36 -18.49
C GLU A 307 -10.60 19.20 -17.32
N ALA A 308 -10.02 18.56 -16.30
CA ALA A 308 -9.40 19.26 -15.17
C ALA A 308 -8.14 20.05 -15.58
N ALA A 309 -7.46 19.64 -16.64
CA ALA A 309 -6.32 20.38 -17.21
C ALA A 309 -6.77 21.62 -18.00
N ALA A 310 -7.98 21.61 -18.54
CA ALA A 310 -8.51 22.71 -19.36
C ALA A 310 -9.07 23.89 -18.53
N VAL A 311 -9.27 23.70 -17.22
CA VAL A 311 -9.72 24.78 -16.33
C VAL A 311 -8.53 25.53 -15.72
N PRO A 312 -8.58 26.88 -15.61
CA PRO A 312 -7.49 27.68 -15.06
C PRO A 312 -7.30 27.50 -13.54
N GLY A 313 -8.31 26.99 -12.85
CA GLY A 313 -8.33 26.71 -11.42
C GLY A 313 -9.71 26.25 -10.97
N THR A 314 -9.94 26.22 -9.66
CA THR A 314 -11.19 25.81 -9.03
C THR A 314 -12.07 26.98 -8.58
N ASP A 315 -11.66 28.24 -8.81
CA ASP A 315 -12.43 29.46 -8.47
C ASP A 315 -13.01 29.46 -7.05
N GLY A 316 -12.25 28.92 -6.09
CA GLY A 316 -12.62 28.84 -4.67
C GLY A 316 -13.37 27.56 -4.27
N LEU A 317 -13.65 26.65 -5.20
CA LEU A 317 -14.20 25.33 -4.92
C LEU A 317 -13.15 24.46 -4.20
N VAL A 318 -13.54 23.90 -3.05
CA VAL A 318 -12.73 22.96 -2.28
C VAL A 318 -13.45 21.63 -2.17
N PHE A 319 -12.70 20.54 -2.32
CA PHE A 319 -13.19 19.19 -2.04
C PHE A 319 -12.48 18.62 -0.81
N LEU A 320 -13.25 18.10 0.14
CA LEU A 320 -12.75 17.28 1.24
C LEU A 320 -12.86 15.80 0.84
N PRO A 321 -11.76 15.02 0.81
CA PRO A 321 -11.74 13.67 0.23
C PRO A 321 -12.19 12.56 1.19
N TYR A 322 -12.80 12.89 2.34
CA TYR A 322 -13.07 11.96 3.44
C TYR A 322 -14.30 11.06 3.21
N LEU A 323 -14.44 10.49 2.02
CA LEU A 323 -15.60 9.67 1.61
C LEU A 323 -15.76 8.39 2.45
N ALA A 324 -14.69 7.92 3.10
CA ALA A 324 -14.67 6.71 3.93
C ALA A 324 -14.20 7.01 5.38
N GLY A 325 -14.42 8.24 5.87
CA GLY A 325 -13.68 8.76 7.02
C GLY A 325 -12.25 9.15 6.62
N GLU A 326 -11.43 9.48 7.61
CA GLU A 326 -10.02 9.75 7.39
C GLU A 326 -9.12 9.17 8.48
N ARG A 327 -7.95 8.70 8.07
CA ARG A 327 -6.85 8.29 8.95
C ARG A 327 -5.94 9.51 9.15
N SER A 328 -4.67 9.44 8.80
CA SER A 328 -3.75 10.55 9.01
C SER A 328 -4.15 11.78 8.18
N PRO A 329 -4.03 13.00 8.73
CA PRO A 329 -3.64 13.32 10.11
C PRO A 329 -4.84 13.44 11.09
N LEU A 330 -6.08 13.29 10.61
CA LEU A 330 -7.30 13.57 11.38
C LEU A 330 -7.66 12.49 12.41
N TRP A 331 -7.42 11.22 12.08
CA TRP A 331 -7.84 10.02 12.81
C TRP A 331 -9.33 10.05 13.15
N ASP A 332 -10.15 10.37 12.15
CA ASP A 332 -11.58 10.60 12.29
C ASP A 332 -12.39 9.68 11.35
N PRO A 333 -12.92 8.55 11.85
CA PRO A 333 -13.76 7.66 11.06
C PRO A 333 -15.12 8.28 10.70
N GLU A 334 -15.53 9.35 11.39
CA GLU A 334 -16.78 10.07 11.13
C GLU A 334 -16.63 11.21 10.13
N ALA A 335 -15.41 11.51 9.68
CA ALA A 335 -15.18 12.51 8.63
C ALA A 335 -15.95 12.13 7.35
N ARG A 336 -16.44 13.15 6.62
CA ARG A 336 -17.22 12.95 5.39
C ARG A 336 -16.71 13.84 4.27
N GLY A 337 -16.84 13.36 3.04
CA GLY A 337 -16.50 14.14 1.86
C GLY A 337 -17.48 15.29 1.62
N ALA A 338 -16.98 16.39 1.07
CA ALA A 338 -17.80 17.58 0.81
C ALA A 338 -17.21 18.41 -0.34
N PHE A 339 -18.07 18.87 -1.25
CA PHE A 339 -17.75 19.98 -2.16
C PHE A 339 -18.27 21.28 -1.54
N VAL A 340 -17.39 22.26 -1.34
CA VAL A 340 -17.73 23.55 -0.71
C VAL A 340 -17.31 24.70 -1.63
N GLY A 341 -18.20 25.67 -1.82
CA GLY A 341 -17.95 26.83 -2.70
C GLY A 341 -18.47 26.69 -4.13
N LEU A 342 -19.46 25.82 -4.37
CA LEU A 342 -20.08 25.68 -5.70
C LEU A 342 -20.77 26.98 -6.17
N THR A 343 -20.73 27.21 -7.48
CA THR A 343 -21.33 28.35 -8.18
C THR A 343 -21.83 27.85 -9.54
N MET A 344 -22.68 28.62 -10.22
CA MET A 344 -23.16 28.27 -11.56
C MET A 344 -22.07 28.29 -12.64
N GLY A 345 -20.88 28.85 -12.33
CA GLY A 345 -19.72 28.81 -13.24
C GLY A 345 -18.96 27.48 -13.20
N HIS A 346 -19.16 26.67 -12.16
CA HIS A 346 -18.46 25.40 -12.01
C HIS A 346 -19.08 24.31 -12.91
N GLY A 347 -18.26 23.82 -13.84
CA GLY A 347 -18.54 22.63 -14.64
C GLY A 347 -17.82 21.38 -14.13
N ARG A 348 -18.00 20.26 -14.85
CA ARG A 348 -17.38 18.96 -14.53
C ARG A 348 -15.86 19.03 -14.37
N GLY A 349 -15.16 19.74 -15.26
CA GLY A 349 -13.70 19.93 -15.17
C GLY A 349 -13.26 20.57 -13.84
N HIS A 350 -14.04 21.48 -13.27
CA HIS A 350 -13.74 22.11 -11.98
C HIS A 350 -13.90 21.12 -10.82
N LEU A 351 -14.95 20.29 -10.85
CA LEU A 351 -15.16 19.24 -9.85
C LEU A 351 -14.02 18.23 -9.86
N VAL A 352 -13.62 17.77 -11.05
CA VAL A 352 -12.48 16.86 -11.19
C VAL A 352 -11.19 17.54 -10.72
N ARG A 353 -10.95 18.79 -11.10
CA ARG A 353 -9.78 19.56 -10.63
C ARG A 353 -9.74 19.65 -9.11
N ALA A 354 -10.86 19.95 -8.46
CA ALA A 354 -10.95 19.99 -7.01
C ALA A 354 -10.65 18.64 -6.35
N ILE A 355 -11.05 17.51 -6.96
CA ILE A 355 -10.68 16.16 -6.49
C ILE A 355 -9.16 15.93 -6.60
N LEU A 356 -8.55 16.31 -7.72
CA LEU A 356 -7.09 16.16 -7.91
C LEU A 356 -6.30 17.03 -6.93
N GLU A 357 -6.75 18.26 -6.70
CA GLU A 357 -6.17 19.21 -5.74
C GLU A 357 -6.34 18.70 -4.31
N ALA A 358 -7.53 18.21 -3.93
CA ALA A 358 -7.78 17.60 -2.63
C ALA A 358 -6.81 16.45 -2.33
N ALA A 359 -6.47 15.65 -3.34
CA ALA A 359 -5.51 14.58 -3.15
C ALA A 359 -4.10 15.09 -2.80
N ALA A 360 -3.67 16.16 -3.44
CA ALA A 360 -2.40 16.81 -3.12
C ALA A 360 -2.44 17.56 -1.78
N LEU A 361 -3.57 18.19 -1.45
CA LEU A 361 -3.80 18.88 -0.18
C LEU A 361 -3.79 17.90 1.00
N ALA A 362 -4.33 16.69 0.82
CA ALA A 362 -4.26 15.63 1.83
C ALA A 362 -2.81 15.20 2.11
N ILE A 363 -1.98 15.07 1.06
CA ILE A 363 -0.54 14.80 1.21
C ILE A 363 0.13 15.93 2.00
N ARG A 364 -0.12 17.20 1.63
CA ARG A 364 0.41 18.36 2.36
C ARG A 364 -0.03 18.37 3.82
N HIS A 365 -1.29 18.02 4.10
CA HIS A 365 -1.84 17.96 5.45
C HIS A 365 -1.12 16.92 6.33
N VAL A 366 -0.72 15.78 5.75
CA VAL A 366 0.13 14.79 6.43
C VAL A 366 1.57 15.29 6.56
N ALA A 367 2.11 15.94 5.53
CA ALA A 367 3.50 16.36 5.48
C ALA A 367 3.82 17.51 6.45
N GLU A 368 2.92 18.46 6.68
CA GLU A 368 3.20 19.64 7.50
C GLU A 368 3.66 19.32 8.92
N PRO A 369 2.94 18.51 9.73
CA PRO A 369 3.44 18.13 11.06
C PRO A 369 4.78 17.37 11.03
N ILE A 370 5.05 16.64 9.95
CA ILE A 370 6.30 15.89 9.75
C ILE A 370 7.46 16.86 9.49
N LEU A 371 7.23 17.90 8.67
CA LEU A 371 8.19 18.96 8.41
C LEU A 371 8.45 19.82 9.65
N GLU A 372 7.41 20.14 10.42
CA GLU A 372 7.50 20.86 11.71
C GLU A 372 8.35 20.08 12.73
N ALA A 373 8.30 18.74 12.70
CA ALA A 373 9.13 17.86 13.52
C ALA A 373 10.60 17.75 13.04
N GLY A 374 10.99 18.48 11.98
CA GLY A 374 12.36 18.61 11.51
C GLY A 374 12.77 17.65 10.38
N VAL A 375 11.84 16.82 9.90
CA VAL A 375 12.06 16.00 8.70
C VAL A 375 12.12 16.89 7.47
N ARG A 376 12.92 16.51 6.48
CA ARG A 376 13.02 17.20 5.20
C ARG A 376 12.61 16.27 4.08
N VAL A 377 11.90 16.78 3.09
CA VAL A 377 11.55 16.04 1.87
C VAL A 377 12.44 16.56 0.74
N ALA A 378 13.29 15.70 0.20
CA ALA A 378 14.14 16.03 -0.94
C ALA A 378 13.34 15.93 -2.26
N ALA A 379 12.55 14.87 -2.40
CA ALA A 379 11.62 14.69 -3.51
C ALA A 379 10.53 13.67 -3.15
N MET A 380 9.40 13.76 -3.83
CA MET A 380 8.28 12.83 -3.67
C MET A 380 8.16 11.93 -4.90
N ARG A 381 8.21 10.62 -4.69
CA ARG A 381 8.13 9.62 -5.76
C ARG A 381 6.68 9.23 -5.92
N VAL A 382 6.19 9.21 -7.16
CA VAL A 382 4.81 8.79 -7.46
C VAL A 382 4.80 7.40 -8.05
N CYS A 383 3.80 6.59 -7.71
CA CYS A 383 3.64 5.24 -8.26
C CYS A 383 2.21 4.91 -8.68
N GLY A 384 2.07 3.73 -9.29
CA GLY A 384 0.79 3.17 -9.70
C GLY A 384 0.07 3.97 -10.79
N GLY A 385 -1.25 3.81 -10.87
CA GLY A 385 -2.10 4.49 -11.84
C GLY A 385 -1.94 6.03 -11.88
N PRO A 386 -1.99 6.72 -10.72
CA PRO A 386 -1.84 8.18 -10.68
C PRO A 386 -0.51 8.69 -11.24
N ALA A 387 0.58 7.91 -11.15
CA ALA A 387 1.88 8.30 -11.67
C ALA A 387 1.91 8.49 -13.20
N ARG A 388 0.92 7.96 -13.93
CA ARG A 388 0.78 8.14 -15.39
C ARG A 388 0.31 9.54 -15.78
N SER A 389 -0.33 10.28 -14.86
CA SER A 389 -0.91 11.59 -15.15
C SER A 389 0.08 12.71 -14.82
N GLU A 390 0.67 13.31 -15.86
CA GLU A 390 1.53 14.48 -15.67
C GLU A 390 0.78 15.65 -15.03
N THR A 391 -0.44 15.94 -15.48
CA THR A 391 -1.29 17.01 -14.92
C THR A 391 -1.48 16.84 -13.41
N TRP A 392 -1.82 15.63 -12.97
CA TRP A 392 -2.05 15.37 -11.55
C TRP A 392 -0.74 15.49 -10.75
N ASN A 393 0.37 15.00 -11.29
CA ASN A 393 1.65 15.06 -10.60
C ASN A 393 2.23 16.49 -10.55
N ARG A 394 1.91 17.35 -11.53
CA ARG A 394 2.20 18.80 -11.44
C ARG A 394 1.41 19.47 -10.32
N ILE A 395 0.10 19.17 -10.21
CA ILE A 395 -0.73 19.66 -9.09
C ILE A 395 -0.12 19.22 -7.75
N LYS A 396 0.36 17.98 -7.63
CA LYS A 396 1.04 17.51 -6.43
C LYS A 396 2.30 18.30 -6.12
N ALA A 397 3.16 18.52 -7.12
CA ALA A 397 4.37 19.32 -6.94
C ALA A 397 4.04 20.74 -6.46
N ASP A 398 3.13 21.42 -7.15
CA ASP A 398 2.73 22.79 -6.86
C ASP A 398 2.08 22.95 -5.47
N VAL A 399 1.18 22.03 -5.09
CA VAL A 399 0.48 22.08 -3.81
C VAL A 399 1.41 21.78 -2.64
N THR A 400 2.26 20.75 -2.77
CA THR A 400 3.14 20.29 -1.68
C THR A 400 4.44 21.09 -1.58
N GLY A 401 4.84 21.74 -2.66
CA GLY A 401 6.14 22.40 -2.78
C GLY A 401 7.32 21.42 -2.94
N PHE A 402 7.05 20.13 -3.15
CA PHE A 402 8.09 19.12 -3.32
C PHE A 402 8.36 18.85 -4.80
N PRO A 403 9.63 18.64 -5.21
CA PRO A 403 9.92 18.05 -6.51
C PRO A 403 9.28 16.67 -6.61
N VAL A 404 8.51 16.43 -7.67
CA VAL A 404 7.88 15.13 -7.93
C VAL A 404 8.72 14.33 -8.93
N ALA A 405 9.15 13.15 -8.51
CA ALA A 405 9.93 12.22 -9.31
C ALA A 405 9.05 11.07 -9.80
N VAL A 406 9.01 10.86 -11.12
CA VAL A 406 8.31 9.74 -11.76
C VAL A 406 9.31 8.64 -12.05
N PRO A 407 9.22 7.47 -11.38
CA PRO A 407 10.10 6.34 -11.65
C PRO A 407 9.89 5.79 -13.06
N HIS A 408 10.92 5.19 -13.63
CA HIS A 408 10.82 4.54 -14.96
C HIS A 408 9.91 3.29 -14.98
N VAL A 409 9.72 2.62 -13.84
CA VAL A 409 8.73 1.55 -13.63
C VAL A 409 7.71 2.04 -12.64
N LEU A 410 6.47 2.19 -13.10
CA LEU A 410 5.37 2.71 -12.28
C LEU A 410 4.78 1.66 -11.32
N GLU A 411 4.96 0.37 -11.64
CA GLU A 411 4.58 -0.74 -10.76
C GLU A 411 5.68 -0.99 -9.72
N THR A 412 5.82 -0.05 -8.78
CA THR A 412 6.91 -0.02 -7.81
C THR A 412 6.90 -1.21 -6.86
N ALA A 413 5.74 -1.73 -6.44
CA ALA A 413 5.65 -2.94 -5.62
C ALA A 413 6.25 -4.16 -6.35
N VAL A 414 5.86 -4.37 -7.62
CA VAL A 414 6.40 -5.43 -8.49
C VAL A 414 7.93 -5.30 -8.63
N LEU A 415 8.43 -4.09 -8.90
CA LEU A 415 9.88 -3.86 -8.99
C LEU A 415 10.58 -4.07 -7.65
N GLY A 416 9.95 -3.67 -6.54
CA GLY A 416 10.45 -3.90 -5.18
C GLY A 416 10.62 -5.37 -4.86
N SER A 417 9.59 -6.17 -5.15
CA SER A 417 9.66 -7.63 -5.03
C SER A 417 10.76 -8.22 -5.93
N ALA A 418 10.92 -7.73 -7.16
CA ALA A 418 12.03 -8.15 -8.01
C ALA A 418 13.41 -7.79 -7.43
N ILE A 419 13.58 -6.61 -6.85
CA ILE A 419 14.81 -6.18 -6.17
C ILE A 419 15.14 -7.11 -4.99
N VAL A 420 14.13 -7.45 -4.20
CA VAL A 420 14.25 -8.39 -3.07
C VAL A 420 14.66 -9.78 -3.58
N ALA A 421 14.02 -10.26 -4.66
CA ALA A 421 14.37 -11.53 -5.29
C ALA A 421 15.82 -11.56 -5.78
N ALA A 422 16.27 -10.50 -6.46
CA ALA A 422 17.63 -10.38 -6.99
C ALA A 422 18.68 -10.35 -5.88
N THR A 423 18.41 -9.60 -4.81
CA THR A 423 19.28 -9.53 -3.62
C THR A 423 19.37 -10.89 -2.93
N GLY A 424 18.23 -11.57 -2.74
CA GLY A 424 18.15 -12.84 -2.01
C GLY A 424 18.88 -14.02 -2.67
N VAL A 425 19.20 -13.91 -3.97
CA VAL A 425 20.06 -14.88 -4.69
C VAL A 425 21.48 -14.39 -4.94
N GLY A 426 21.86 -13.23 -4.40
CA GLY A 426 23.18 -12.65 -4.57
C GLY A 426 23.48 -12.14 -5.98
N ALA A 427 22.46 -11.87 -6.79
CA ALA A 427 22.64 -11.25 -8.10
C ALA A 427 23.08 -9.77 -7.97
N HIS A 428 22.77 -9.16 -6.83
CA HIS A 428 23.36 -7.92 -6.32
C HIS A 428 23.99 -8.19 -4.95
N ALA A 429 24.99 -7.39 -4.58
CA ALA A 429 25.78 -7.62 -3.36
C ALA A 429 24.96 -7.41 -2.07
N ASP A 430 24.07 -6.43 -2.10
CA ASP A 430 23.22 -6.05 -0.98
C ASP A 430 21.96 -5.31 -1.49
N LEU A 431 21.00 -5.07 -0.59
CA LEU A 431 19.75 -4.40 -0.93
C LEU A 431 19.96 -2.95 -1.44
N PRO A 432 20.81 -2.09 -0.81
CA PRO A 432 21.09 -0.76 -1.34
C PRO A 432 21.63 -0.76 -2.78
N SER A 433 22.58 -1.64 -3.10
CA SER A 433 23.15 -1.75 -4.45
C SER A 433 22.14 -2.26 -5.46
N ALA A 434 21.28 -3.21 -5.08
CA ALA A 434 20.19 -3.68 -5.92
C ALA A 434 19.19 -2.57 -6.25
N ILE A 435 18.74 -1.80 -5.23
CA ILE A 435 17.84 -0.66 -5.43
C ILE A 435 18.48 0.37 -6.37
N ALA A 436 19.75 0.73 -6.13
CA ALA A 436 20.46 1.71 -6.96
C ALA A 436 20.65 1.25 -8.42
N ALA A 437 20.89 -0.05 -8.64
CA ALA A 437 21.10 -0.62 -9.97
C ALA A 437 19.80 -0.83 -10.75
N MET A 438 18.70 -1.13 -10.06
CA MET A 438 17.42 -1.50 -10.68
C MET A 438 16.40 -0.36 -10.73
N THR A 439 16.69 0.78 -10.10
CA THR A 439 15.79 1.95 -10.11
C THR A 439 16.42 3.15 -10.79
N ARG A 440 15.58 3.99 -11.39
CA ARG A 440 15.95 5.27 -12.01
C ARG A 440 14.70 6.13 -12.16
N ILE A 441 14.91 7.44 -12.09
CA ILE A 441 13.86 8.44 -12.33
C ILE A 441 13.82 8.76 -13.81
N ASP A 442 12.63 8.64 -14.42
CA ASP A 442 12.39 8.96 -15.83
C ASP A 442 12.09 10.45 -16.02
N ARG A 443 11.37 11.05 -15.06
CA ARG A 443 10.94 12.44 -15.15
C ARG A 443 10.93 13.13 -13.80
N TRP A 444 11.28 14.41 -13.83
CA TRP A 444 11.19 15.32 -12.70
C TRP A 444 10.17 16.42 -13.02
N LEU A 445 9.31 16.72 -12.06
CA LEU A 445 8.33 17.81 -12.09
C LEU A 445 8.63 18.74 -10.92
N GLU A 446 9.21 19.89 -11.23
CA GLU A 446 9.52 20.91 -10.23
C GLU A 446 8.26 21.72 -9.87
N PRO A 447 8.11 22.12 -8.60
CA PRO A 447 7.00 22.98 -8.18
C PRO A 447 7.10 24.36 -8.83
N ASP A 448 5.99 24.87 -9.36
CA ASP A 448 5.91 26.22 -9.91
C ASP A 448 5.66 27.25 -8.82
N ARG A 449 6.68 28.08 -8.56
CA ARG A 449 6.62 29.18 -7.59
C ARG A 449 5.50 30.18 -7.88
N ALA A 450 5.09 30.36 -9.14
CA ALA A 450 4.01 31.27 -9.48
C ALA A 450 2.64 30.81 -8.95
N THR A 451 2.51 29.53 -8.60
CA THR A 451 1.26 28.96 -8.07
C THR A 451 1.25 28.83 -6.54
N GLY A 452 2.37 29.10 -5.87
CA GLY A 452 2.56 28.90 -4.43
C GLY A 452 1.51 29.62 -3.58
N ASP A 453 1.40 30.94 -3.72
CA ASP A 453 0.45 31.76 -2.94
C ASP A 453 -1.00 31.29 -3.11
N ARG A 454 -1.36 30.84 -4.32
CA ARG A 454 -2.70 30.30 -4.61
C ARG A 454 -2.95 29.00 -3.85
N TYR A 455 -1.97 28.10 -3.86
CA TYR A 455 -2.11 26.81 -3.19
C TYR A 455 -1.97 26.90 -1.66
N ASP A 456 -1.25 27.90 -1.15
CA ASP A 456 -1.22 28.23 0.27
C ASP A 456 -2.59 28.73 0.77
N ASP A 457 -3.24 29.63 0.03
CA ASP A 457 -4.62 30.06 0.35
C ASP A 457 -5.61 28.89 0.26
N LEU A 458 -5.51 28.06 -0.79
CA LEU A 458 -6.36 26.88 -0.94
C LEU A 458 -6.18 25.89 0.23
N TYR A 459 -4.94 25.68 0.65
CA TYR A 459 -4.63 24.79 1.77
C TYR A 459 -5.15 25.34 3.11
N ALA A 460 -5.00 26.64 3.37
CA ALA A 460 -5.56 27.27 4.56
C ALA A 460 -7.09 27.08 4.63
N ARG A 461 -7.80 27.22 3.51
CA ARG A 461 -9.24 26.94 3.42
C ARG A 461 -9.54 25.46 3.66
N TYR A 462 -8.82 24.57 2.99
CA TYR A 462 -8.97 23.11 3.15
C TYR A 462 -8.84 22.67 4.61
N ALA A 463 -7.79 23.12 5.30
CA ALA A 463 -7.53 22.78 6.70
C ALA A 463 -8.61 23.34 7.65
N ALA A 464 -9.15 24.53 7.37
CA ALA A 464 -10.20 25.16 8.17
C ALA A 464 -11.59 24.53 7.97
N LEU A 465 -11.87 23.92 6.82
CA LEU A 465 -13.20 23.42 6.47
C LEU A 465 -13.65 22.23 7.33
N HIS A 466 -12.79 21.23 7.54
CA HIS A 466 -13.18 20.04 8.31
C HIS A 466 -13.64 20.38 9.73
N PRO A 467 -12.86 21.14 10.55
CA PRO A 467 -13.31 21.56 11.88
C PRO A 467 -14.62 22.35 11.88
N ALA A 468 -14.89 23.13 10.82
CA ALA A 468 -16.10 23.93 10.71
C ALA A 468 -17.36 23.10 10.43
N ILE A 469 -17.27 22.08 9.57
CA ILE A 469 -18.44 21.28 9.17
C ILE A 469 -18.66 20.03 10.03
N ALA A 470 -17.61 19.49 10.64
CA ALA A 470 -17.69 18.23 11.41
C ALA A 470 -18.73 18.25 12.54
N PRO A 471 -18.88 19.32 13.36
CA PRO A 471 -19.92 19.37 14.40
C PRO A 471 -21.34 19.23 13.84
N ILE A 472 -21.60 19.87 12.69
CA ILE A 472 -22.90 19.87 12.02
C ILE A 472 -23.22 18.46 11.49
N LEU A 473 -22.25 17.85 10.81
CA LEU A 473 -22.41 16.52 10.22
C LEU A 473 -22.60 15.40 11.27
N ARG A 474 -22.08 15.61 12.48
CA ARG A 474 -22.25 14.67 13.62
C ARG A 474 -23.54 14.89 14.41
N GLY A 475 -24.47 15.73 13.92
CA GLY A 475 -25.75 15.98 14.57
C GLY A 475 -25.65 16.78 15.87
N ARG A 476 -24.49 17.38 16.17
CA ARG A 476 -24.35 18.35 17.26
C ARG A 476 -24.68 19.73 16.70
N ILE A 477 -25.96 19.98 16.45
CA ILE A 477 -26.42 21.35 16.14
C ILE A 477 -26.12 22.17 17.40
N PRO A 478 -25.25 23.20 17.34
CA PRO A 478 -25.06 24.09 18.48
C PRO A 478 -26.41 24.70 18.85
N GLU A 479 -26.75 24.75 20.13
CA GLU A 479 -27.90 25.54 20.60
C GLU A 479 -27.73 26.98 20.09
N GLY A 480 -28.59 27.41 19.16
CA GLY A 480 -28.53 28.75 18.56
C GLY A 480 -28.72 28.84 17.05
N ILE A 481 -28.85 27.73 16.32
CA ILE A 481 -29.28 27.74 14.91
C ILE A 481 -30.66 27.09 14.81
N THR A 482 -31.69 27.86 15.18
CA THR A 482 -33.10 27.68 14.79
C THR A 482 -33.71 29.03 14.50
#